data_AF-A0A9D8DYJ3-F1
#
_entry.id   AF-A0A9D8DYJ3-F1
#
_cell.length_a   1.000
_cell.length_b   1.000
_cell.length_c   1.000
_cell.angle_alpha   90.00
_cell.angle_beta   90.00
_cell.angle_gamma   90.00
#
_symmetry.space_group_name_H-M   'P 1'
#
loop_
_entity.id
_entity.type
_entity.pdbx_description
1 polymer ?
#
loop_
_entity_poly.entity_id
_entity_poly.type
_entity_poly.pdbx_seq_one_letter_code
_entity_poly.pdbx_strand_id
1 'polypeptide(L)' 'MTDIPELDERKASVLRAIVEEYVETAQPVGSQTVARSRGLGVSSATIRNDMTVLEREGFI' A
#
# COMPACT_ATOMS: atom_id res chain seq x y z
N MET A 1 3.93 12.96 21.09
CA MET A 1 2.81 13.00 20.13
C MET A 1 3.41 12.50 18.83
N THR A 2 3.07 11.29 18.39
CA THR A 2 3.65 10.71 17.18
C THR A 2 3.06 11.47 16.00
N ASP A 3 3.87 12.25 15.28
CA ASP A 3 3.45 12.84 14.01
C ASP A 3 3.20 11.68 13.04
N ILE A 4 1.92 11.37 12.79
CA ILE A 4 1.55 10.42 11.74
C ILE A 4 1.71 11.16 10.42
N PRO A 5 2.63 10.73 9.53
CA PRO A 5 2.80 11.38 8.24
C PRO A 5 1.47 11.37 7.47
N GLU A 6 1.20 12.50 6.79
CA GLU A 6 -0.05 12.69 6.08
C GLU A 6 -0.16 11.71 4.91
N LEU A 7 -1.09 10.77 5.05
CA LEU A 7 -1.38 9.73 4.07
C LEU A 7 -2.32 10.31 3.01
N ASP A 8 -1.78 10.60 1.82
CA ASP A 8 -2.63 10.98 0.69
C ASP A 8 -3.59 9.85 0.30
N GLU A 9 -4.69 10.19 -0.39
CA GLU A 9 -5.76 9.24 -0.72
C GLU A 9 -5.26 8.00 -1.48
N ARG A 10 -4.24 8.15 -2.32
CA ARG A 10 -3.68 7.05 -3.10
C ARG A 10 -2.88 6.12 -2.21
N LYS A 11 -1.96 6.66 -1.39
CA LYS A 11 -1.18 5.87 -0.43
C LYS A 11 -2.08 5.18 0.59
N ALA A 12 -3.16 5.82 1.03
CA ALA A 12 -4.16 5.21 1.91
C ALA A 12 -4.87 4.04 1.23
N SER A 13 -5.22 4.17 -0.04
CA SER A 13 -5.81 3.09 -0.83
C SER A 13 -4.83 1.93 -1.04
N VAL A 14 -3.54 2.23 -1.29
CA VAL A 14 -2.48 1.22 -1.40
C VAL A 14 -2.28 0.47 -0.09
N LEU A 15 -2.14 1.20 1.03
CA LEU A 15 -1.97 0.62 2.35
C LEU A 15 -3.15 -0.27 2.73
N ARG A 16 -4.38 0.20 2.47
CA ARG A 16 -5.60 -0.58 2.71
C ARG A 16 -5.59 -1.89 1.94
N ALA A 17 -5.28 -1.86 0.64
CA ALA A 17 -5.21 -3.07 -0.19
C ALA A 17 -4.14 -4.06 0.29
N ILE A 18 -3.00 -3.58 0.80
CA ILE A 18 -1.96 -4.42 1.39
C ILE A 18 -2.46 -5.11 2.66
N VAL A 19 -3.10 -4.36 3.56
CA VAL A 19 -3.61 -4.90 4.82
C VAL A 19 -4.72 -5.92 4.57
N GLU A 20 -5.67 -5.62 3.68
CA GLU A 20 -6.75 -6.53 3.32
C GLU A 20 -6.20 -7.86 2.78
N GLU A 21 -5.30 -7.81 1.79
CA GLU A 21 -4.68 -9.01 1.22
C GLU A 21 -3.84 -9.80 2.23
N TYR A 22 -3.08 -9.11 3.09
CA TYR A 22 -2.27 -9.76 4.11
C TYR A 22 -3.14 -10.46 5.17
N VAL A 23 -4.22 -9.82 5.61
CA VAL A 23 -5.16 -10.41 6.58
C VAL A 23 -5.85 -11.64 6.00
N GLU A 24 -6.20 -11.62 4.72
CA GLU A 24 -6.86 -12.74 4.03
C GLU A 24 -5.92 -13.93 3.78
N THR A 25 -4.67 -13.66 3.40
CA THR A 25 -3.75 -14.70 2.92
C THR A 25 -2.66 -15.09 3.91
N ALA A 26 -2.38 -14.24 4.90
CA ALA A 26 -1.20 -14.30 5.76
C ALA A 26 0.12 -14.39 4.98
N GLN A 27 0.16 -13.88 3.74
CA GLN A 27 1.34 -13.88 2.88
C GLN A 27 1.83 -12.46 2.59
N PRO A 28 3.15 -12.25 2.37
CA PRO A 28 3.69 -10.97 1.93
C PRO A 28 3.01 -10.48 0.65
N VAL A 29 2.63 -9.21 0.62
CA VAL A 29 1.85 -8.62 -0.47
C VAL A 29 2.75 -7.79 -1.38
N GLY A 30 2.83 -8.16 -2.65
CA GLY A 30 3.62 -7.43 -3.65
C GLY A 30 2.81 -6.40 -4.42
N SER A 31 3.50 -5.43 -5.03
CA SER A 31 2.87 -4.35 -5.82
C SER A 31 2.05 -4.85 -7.02
N GLN A 32 2.35 -6.02 -7.57
CA GLN A 32 1.53 -6.64 -8.62
C GLN A 32 0.18 -7.14 -8.10
N THR A 33 0.15 -7.67 -6.88
CA THR A 33 -1.09 -8.10 -6.21
C THR A 33 -1.95 -6.89 -5.93
N VAL A 34 -1.37 -5.84 -5.36
CA VAL A 34 -2.06 -4.58 -5.09
C VAL A 34 -2.56 -3.92 -6.38
N ALA A 35 -1.78 -3.95 -7.47
CA ALA A 35 -2.22 -3.42 -8.77
C ALA A 35 -3.45 -4.12 -9.36
N ARG A 36 -3.72 -5.37 -8.95
CA ARG A 36 -4.93 -6.11 -9.35
C ARG A 36 -6.12 -5.76 -8.48
N SER A 37 -5.91 -5.10 -7.33
CA SER A 37 -7.00 -4.60 -6.49
C SER A 37 -7.82 -3.57 -7.27
N ARG A 38 -9.14 -3.73 -7.25
CA ARG A 38 -10.05 -2.88 -8.02
C ARG A 38 -10.03 -1.46 -7.44
N GLY A 39 -9.77 -0.47 -8.28
CA GLY A 39 -9.95 0.95 -7.94
C GLY A 39 -8.68 1.79 -7.83
N LEU A 40 -7.48 1.19 -7.86
CA LEU A 40 -6.24 1.97 -7.77
C LEU A 40 -5.83 2.65 -9.09
N GLY A 41 -6.15 2.05 -10.24
CA GLY A 41 -5.97 2.68 -11.56
C GLY A 41 -4.52 3.06 -11.93
N VAL A 42 -3.53 2.57 -11.20
CA VAL A 42 -2.11 2.88 -11.39
C VAL A 42 -1.28 1.63 -11.65
N SER A 43 -0.10 1.84 -12.25
CA SER A 43 0.82 0.75 -12.56
C SER A 43 1.43 0.11 -11.30
N SER A 44 1.84 -1.16 -11.41
CA SER A 44 2.60 -1.84 -10.36
C SER A 44 3.92 -1.12 -9.99
N ALA A 45 4.52 -0.38 -10.93
CA ALA A 45 5.70 0.43 -10.66
C ALA A 45 5.38 1.65 -9.78
N THR A 46 4.26 2.33 -10.04
CA THR A 46 3.76 3.43 -9.20
C THR A 46 3.47 2.94 -7.79
N ILE A 47 2.80 1.79 -7.67
CA ILE A 47 2.47 1.20 -6.37
C ILE A 47 3.73 0.80 -5.60
N ARG A 48 4.73 0.22 -6.27
CA ARG A 48 6.01 -0.09 -5.63
C ARG A 48 6.69 1.16 -5.06
N ASN A 49 6.61 2.30 -5.77
CA ASN A 49 7.13 3.57 -5.26
C ASN A 49 6.35 4.02 -4.01
N ASP A 50 5.02 3.96 -4.04
CA ASP A 50 4.19 4.30 -2.89
C ASP A 50 4.47 3.36 -1.70
N MET A 51 4.63 2.05 -1.93
CA MET A 51 5.04 1.07 -0.91
C MET A 51 6.40 1.40 -0.29
N THR A 52 7.36 1.86 -1.09
CA THR A 52 8.67 2.28 -0.58
C THR A 52 8.54 3.51 0.34
N VAL A 53 7.61 4.41 0.04
CA VAL A 53 7.31 5.56 0.91
C VAL A 53 6.64 5.10 2.20
N LEU A 54 5.62 4.24 2.10
CA LEU A 54 4.92 3.67 3.25
C LEU A 54 5.86 2.93 4.21
N GLU A 55 6.83 2.16 3.68
CA GLU A 55 7.84 1.45 4.47
C GLU A 55 8.77 2.43 5.21
N ARG A 56 9.24 3.48 4.52
CA ARG A 56 10.08 4.54 5.14
C ARG A 56 9.33 5.32 6.21
N GLU A 57 8.03 5.48 6.06
CA GLU A 57 7.13 6.14 7.02
C GLU A 57 6.74 5.20 8.19
N GLY A 58 7.08 3.91 8.11
CA GLY A 58 6.85 2.92 9.17
C GLY A 58 5.46 2.29 9.17
N PHE A 59 4.74 2.33 8.05
CA PHE A 59 3.42 1.70 7.93
C PHE A 59 3.47 0.22 7.55
N ILE A 60 4.49 -0.21 6.79
CA ILE A 60 4.66 -1.59 6.31
C ILE A 60 6.12 -2.03 6.34
#